data_AF-A0A2S3U9M8-F1
#
_entry.id   AF-A0A2S3U9M8-F1
#
_cell.length_a   1.000
_cell.length_b   1.000
_cell.length_c   1.000
_cell.angle_alpha   90.00
_cell.angle_beta   90.00
_cell.angle_gamma   90.00
#
_symmetry.space_group_name_H-M   'P 1'
#
loop_
_entity.id
_entity.type
_entity.pdbx_description
1 polymer ?
#
loop_
_entity_poly.entity_id
_entity_poly.type
_entity_poly.pdbx_seq_one_letter_code
_entity_poly.pdbx_strand_id
1 'polypeptide(L)'
;MLAQIVELVEKAQNSHAPIQKLTDKVSDIFVPVVLIIAILTFLTWYVLLGASLANALIFAVAVVVIACPCALGLATPTALMVGTGRGAKLGILIKNGEVLEAVNEIQTVVFDKTGTITVGKPQVTDIVGDETQVLRVATSLEAASEHPLAAAILNAPG
;
A
#
# COMPACT_ATOMS: atom_id res chain seq x y z
N MET A 1 24.04 -13.16 4.60
CA MET A 1 23.41 -11.97 4.00
C MET A 1 22.34 -12.32 2.96
N LEU A 2 22.63 -13.14 1.93
CA LEU A 2 21.60 -13.57 0.96
C LEU A 2 20.39 -14.28 1.60
N ALA A 3 20.61 -15.21 2.53
CA ALA A 3 19.52 -15.89 3.25
C ALA A 3 18.64 -14.92 4.07
N GLN A 4 19.23 -13.87 4.67
CA GLN A 4 18.49 -12.86 5.43
C GLN A 4 17.69 -11.92 4.52
N ILE A 5 18.21 -11.61 3.33
CA ILE A 5 17.50 -10.83 2.31
C ILE A 5 16.32 -11.65 1.76
N VAL A 6 16.51 -12.94 1.49
CA VAL A 6 15.44 -13.84 1.04
C VAL A 6 14.36 -13.98 2.11
N GLU A 7 14.72 -14.15 3.38
CA GLU A 7 13.74 -14.25 4.48
C GLU A 7 12.95 -12.94 4.69
N LEU A 8 13.60 -11.78 4.53
CA LEU A 8 12.94 -10.47 4.55
C LEU A 8 11.96 -10.30 3.38
N VAL A 9 12.34 -10.76 2.19
CA VAL A 9 11.50 -10.71 0.99
C VAL A 9 10.30 -11.66 1.12
N GLU A 10 10.52 -12.87 1.64
CA GLU A 10 9.48 -13.87 1.85
C GLU A 10 8.46 -13.44 2.93
N LYS A 11 8.93 -12.82 4.03
CA LYS A 11 8.05 -12.22 5.04
C LYS A 11 7.23 -11.04 4.50
N ALA A 12 7.76 -10.28 3.56
CA ALA A 12 7.05 -9.16 2.94
C ALA A 12 6.04 -9.59 1.85
N GLN A 13 6.20 -10.79 1.28
CA GLN A 13 5.28 -11.31 0.25
C GLN A 13 4.08 -12.07 0.85
N ASN A 14 4.17 -12.54 2.10
CA ASN A 14 3.11 -13.27 2.78
C ASN A 14 2.22 -12.40 3.69
N SER A 15 2.27 -11.06 3.58
CA SER A 15 1.37 -10.19 4.33
C SER A 15 0.00 -10.07 3.64
N HIS A 16 -1.05 -10.08 4.46
CA HIS A 16 -2.43 -9.87 4.06
C HIS A 16 -2.90 -8.46 4.41
N ALA A 17 -3.62 -7.83 3.47
CA ALA A 17 -4.05 -6.44 3.61
C ALA A 17 -4.95 -6.22 4.84
N PRO A 18 -4.63 -5.25 5.73
CA PRO A 18 -5.35 -5.02 6.98
C PRO A 18 -6.84 -4.75 6.79
N ILE A 19 -7.27 -4.12 5.69
CA ILE A 19 -8.68 -3.83 5.43
C ILE A 19 -9.55 -5.06 5.14
N GLN A 20 -8.98 -6.21 4.70
CA GLN A 20 -9.76 -7.45 4.61
C GLN A 20 -10.36 -7.80 5.98
N LYS A 21 -9.63 -7.50 7.06
CA LYS A 21 -10.10 -7.68 8.44
C LYS A 21 -11.22 -6.73 8.85
N LEU A 22 -11.37 -5.57 8.21
CA LEU A 22 -12.47 -4.64 8.51
C LEU A 22 -13.78 -5.17 7.95
N THR A 23 -13.79 -5.65 6.70
CA THR A 23 -14.95 -6.31 6.11
C THR A 23 -15.32 -7.57 6.89
N ASP A 24 -14.33 -8.35 7.33
CA ASP A 24 -14.55 -9.54 8.15
C ASP A 24 -15.15 -9.17 9.52
N LYS A 25 -14.60 -8.16 10.22
CA LYS A 25 -15.17 -7.67 11.50
C LYS A 25 -16.60 -7.15 11.37
N VAL A 26 -16.92 -6.45 10.29
CA VAL A 26 -18.28 -5.97 10.04
C VAL A 26 -19.20 -7.17 9.82
N SER A 27 -18.77 -8.16 9.03
CA SER A 27 -19.55 -9.38 8.77
C SER A 27 -19.77 -10.21 10.03
N ASP A 28 -18.77 -10.31 10.91
CA ASP A 28 -18.84 -11.02 12.19
C ASP A 28 -19.92 -10.48 13.13
N ILE A 29 -20.22 -9.17 13.05
CA ILE A 29 -21.28 -8.54 13.83
C ILE A 29 -22.60 -8.52 13.04
N PHE A 30 -22.53 -8.24 11.74
CA PHE A 30 -23.70 -8.06 10.88
C PHE A 30 -24.50 -9.35 10.70
N VAL A 31 -23.84 -10.47 10.45
CA VAL A 31 -24.51 -11.76 10.20
C VAL A 31 -25.33 -12.23 11.42
N PRO A 32 -24.78 -12.25 12.66
CA PRO A 32 -25.59 -12.59 13.83
C PRO A 32 -26.78 -11.64 14.06
N VAL A 33 -26.59 -10.33 13.84
CA VAL A 33 -27.65 -9.32 14.02
C VAL A 33 -28.81 -9.58 13.05
N VAL A 34 -28.52 -9.81 11.76
CA VAL A 34 -29.54 -10.10 10.75
C VAL A 34 -30.30 -11.39 11.09
N LEU A 35 -29.60 -12.43 11.56
CA LEU A 35 -30.23 -13.69 11.97
C LEU A 35 -31.16 -13.50 13.17
N ILE A 36 -30.74 -12.71 14.17
CA ILE A 36 -31.59 -12.38 15.32
C ILE A 36 -32.85 -11.64 14.85
N ILE A 37 -32.72 -10.63 13.97
CA ILE A 37 -33.86 -9.87 13.43
C ILE A 37 -34.79 -10.79 12.62
N ALA A 38 -34.25 -11.71 11.83
CA ALA A 38 -35.04 -12.67 11.06
C ALA A 38 -35.84 -13.61 11.98
N ILE A 39 -35.23 -14.12 13.06
CA ILE A 39 -35.91 -14.95 14.07
C ILE A 39 -37.00 -14.14 14.80
N LEU A 40 -36.71 -12.90 15.19
CA LEU A 40 -37.70 -12.02 15.83
C LEU A 40 -38.87 -11.71 14.90
N THR A 41 -38.60 -11.51 13.61
CA THR A 41 -39.63 -11.29 12.58
C THR A 41 -40.52 -12.52 12.47
N PHE A 42 -39.94 -13.71 12.39
CA PHE A 42 -40.68 -14.97 12.37
C PHE A 42 -41.58 -15.13 13.60
N LEU A 43 -41.03 -14.96 14.80
CA LEU A 43 -41.77 -15.11 16.06
C LEU A 43 -42.90 -14.09 16.18
N THR A 44 -42.67 -12.85 15.76
CA THR A 44 -43.68 -11.79 15.81
C THR A 44 -44.86 -12.10 14.88
N TRP A 45 -44.58 -12.50 13.64
CA TRP A 45 -45.64 -12.82 12.68
C TRP A 45 -46.40 -14.11 13.02
N TYR A 46 -45.71 -15.12 13.53
CA TYR A 46 -46.31 -16.41 13.88
C TYR A 46 -47.10 -16.36 15.21
N VAL A 47 -46.51 -15.79 16.27
CA VAL A 47 -47.08 -15.85 17.62
C VAL A 47 -48.01 -14.67 17.93
N LEU A 48 -47.64 -13.45 17.55
CA LEU A 48 -48.41 -12.24 17.91
C LEU A 48 -49.50 -11.89 16.89
N LEU A 49 -49.23 -12.13 15.59
CA LEU A 49 -50.13 -11.75 14.49
C LEU A 49 -50.95 -12.94 13.94
N GLY A 50 -50.69 -14.17 14.39
CA GLY A 50 -51.42 -15.37 13.99
C GLY A 50 -51.31 -15.70 12.49
N ALA A 51 -50.24 -15.26 11.82
CA ALA A 51 -50.03 -15.56 10.41
C ALA A 51 -49.74 -17.06 10.20
N SER A 52 -50.07 -17.57 9.01
CA SER A 52 -49.73 -18.95 8.64
C SER A 52 -48.21 -19.16 8.71
N LEU A 53 -47.78 -20.40 9.03
CA LEU A 53 -46.37 -20.77 9.08
C LEU A 53 -45.63 -20.38 7.79
N ALA A 54 -46.28 -20.56 6.63
CA ALA A 54 -45.75 -20.18 5.34
C ALA A 54 -45.48 -18.68 5.23
N ASN A 55 -46.41 -17.82 5.65
CA ASN A 55 -46.26 -16.36 5.56
C ASN A 55 -45.18 -15.84 6.52
N ALA A 56 -45.14 -16.35 7.75
CA ALA A 56 -44.10 -15.97 8.71
C ALA A 56 -42.69 -16.34 8.23
N LEU A 57 -42.55 -17.52 7.59
CA LEU A 57 -41.28 -17.96 7.00
C LEU A 57 -40.86 -17.07 5.81
N ILE A 58 -41.81 -16.69 4.95
CA ILE A 58 -41.56 -15.79 3.81
C ILE A 58 -40.99 -14.46 4.31
N PHE A 59 -41.57 -13.87 5.37
CA PHE A 59 -41.07 -12.61 5.91
C PHE A 59 -39.68 -12.74 6.52
N ALA A 60 -39.39 -13.83 7.25
CA ALA A 60 -38.06 -14.06 7.81
C ALA A 60 -37.00 -14.22 6.72
N VAL A 61 -37.29 -14.99 5.67
CA VAL A 61 -36.38 -15.15 4.52
C VAL A 61 -36.20 -13.83 3.78
N ALA A 62 -37.26 -13.03 3.61
CA ALA A 62 -37.17 -11.71 2.99
C ALA A 62 -36.19 -10.78 3.73
N VAL A 63 -36.19 -10.80 5.07
CA VAL A 63 -35.22 -10.05 5.88
C VAL A 63 -33.78 -10.50 5.62
N VAL A 64 -33.53 -11.81 5.54
CA VAL A 64 -32.17 -12.33 5.26
C VAL A 64 -31.72 -11.96 3.84
N VAL A 65 -32.61 -12.10 2.86
CA VAL A 65 -32.29 -11.81 1.45
C VAL A 65 -32.01 -10.32 1.24
N ILE A 66 -32.81 -9.43 1.82
CA ILE A 66 -32.62 -7.99 1.66
C ILE A 66 -31.36 -7.47 2.38
N ALA A 67 -30.91 -8.19 3.40
CA ALA A 67 -29.71 -7.83 4.16
C ALA A 67 -28.40 -8.23 3.48
N CYS A 68 -28.42 -8.98 2.36
CA CYS A 68 -27.20 -9.48 1.73
C CYS A 68 -26.23 -8.34 1.33
N PRO A 69 -25.01 -8.27 1.92
CA PRO A 69 -24.12 -7.12 1.75
C PRO A 69 -23.25 -7.21 0.49
N CYS A 70 -23.83 -7.57 -0.66
CA CYS A 70 -23.09 -7.85 -1.91
C CYS A 70 -22.11 -6.73 -2.33
N ALA A 71 -22.46 -5.46 -2.08
CA ALA A 71 -21.63 -4.32 -2.42
C ALA A 71 -20.40 -4.16 -1.50
N LEU A 72 -20.48 -4.64 -0.26
CA LEU A 72 -19.43 -4.47 0.74
C LEU A 72 -18.13 -5.18 0.32
N GLY A 73 -18.25 -6.38 -0.26
CA GLY A 73 -17.10 -7.18 -0.70
C GLY A 73 -16.34 -6.60 -1.90
N LEU A 74 -16.99 -5.75 -2.70
CA LEU A 74 -16.39 -5.13 -3.90
C LEU A 74 -15.91 -3.70 -3.68
N ALA A 75 -16.45 -2.99 -2.69
CA ALA A 75 -16.12 -1.59 -2.44
C ALA A 75 -14.60 -1.37 -2.27
N THR A 76 -13.97 -2.18 -1.42
CA THR A 76 -12.54 -2.11 -1.11
C THR A 76 -11.63 -2.40 -2.31
N PRO A 77 -11.73 -3.54 -3.02
CA PRO A 77 -10.86 -3.81 -4.17
C PRO A 77 -11.04 -2.80 -5.30
N THR A 78 -12.25 -2.29 -5.53
CA THR A 78 -12.49 -1.23 -6.52
C THR A 78 -11.80 0.07 -6.12
N ALA A 79 -11.90 0.49 -4.87
CA ALA A 79 -11.22 1.69 -4.37
C ALA A 79 -9.69 1.56 -4.48
N LEU A 80 -9.12 0.41 -4.09
CA LEU A 80 -7.68 0.14 -4.20
C LEU A 80 -7.21 0.14 -5.66
N MET A 81 -7.95 -0.49 -6.57
CA MET A 81 -7.61 -0.56 -7.99
C MET A 81 -7.62 0.83 -8.64
N VAL A 82 -8.65 1.64 -8.37
CA VAL A 82 -8.74 3.01 -8.89
C VAL A 82 -7.67 3.91 -8.26
N GLY A 83 -7.43 3.78 -6.95
CA GLY A 83 -6.42 4.54 -6.21
C GLY A 83 -4.99 4.28 -6.71
N THR A 84 -4.61 3.01 -6.85
CA THR A 84 -3.31 2.62 -7.40
C THR A 84 -3.16 3.05 -8.86
N GLY A 85 -4.20 2.90 -9.68
CA GLY A 85 -4.22 3.38 -11.06
C GLY A 85 -4.07 4.90 -11.17
N ARG A 86 -4.63 5.66 -10.22
CA ARG A 86 -4.44 7.11 -10.14
C ARG A 86 -3.03 7.47 -9.69
N GLY A 87 -2.48 6.78 -8.69
CA GLY A 87 -1.10 6.95 -8.23
C GLY A 87 -0.09 6.73 -9.35
N ALA A 88 -0.27 5.69 -10.16
CA ALA A 88 0.60 5.40 -11.31
C ALA A 88 0.60 6.54 -12.34
N LYS A 89 -0.55 7.17 -12.59
CA LYS A 89 -0.64 8.36 -13.47
C LYS A 89 0.08 9.59 -12.91
N LEU A 90 0.37 9.61 -11.61
CA LEU A 90 1.12 10.67 -10.92
C LEU A 90 2.60 10.29 -10.71
N GLY A 91 3.08 9.17 -11.28
CA GLY A 91 4.45 8.69 -11.09
C GLY A 91 4.69 7.99 -9.76
N ILE A 92 3.64 7.68 -8.99
CA ILE A 92 3.72 6.97 -7.71
C ILE A 92 3.34 5.51 -7.93
N LEU A 93 4.34 4.63 -7.92
CA LEU A 93 4.10 3.19 -8.08
C LEU A 93 3.88 2.53 -6.72
N ILE A 94 2.66 2.04 -6.49
CA ILE A 94 2.26 1.39 -5.24
C ILE A 94 2.21 -0.11 -5.47
N LYS A 95 3.00 -0.88 -4.72
CA LYS A 95 3.20 -2.31 -4.96
C LYS A 95 2.02 -3.19 -4.54
N ASN A 96 1.34 -2.86 -3.45
CA ASN A 96 0.19 -3.61 -2.92
C ASN A 96 -0.80 -2.68 -2.18
N GLY A 97 -2.00 -3.17 -1.90
CA GLY A 97 -3.05 -2.40 -1.22
C GLY A 97 -2.68 -2.00 0.22
N GLU A 98 -1.91 -2.84 0.91
CA GLU A 98 -1.38 -2.57 2.25
C GLU A 98 -0.62 -1.25 2.34
N VAL A 99 0.25 -1.00 1.37
CA VAL A 99 1.05 0.23 1.33
C VAL A 99 0.14 1.44 1.13
N LEU A 100 -0.89 1.32 0.29
CA LEU A 100 -1.84 2.43 0.06
C LEU A 100 -2.61 2.78 1.34
N GLU A 101 -2.99 1.78 2.13
CA GLU A 101 -3.65 1.97 3.43
C GLU A 101 -2.70 2.55 4.48
N ALA A 102 -1.50 1.97 4.62
CA ALA A 102 -0.51 2.38 5.60
C ALA A 102 -0.09 3.84 5.42
N VAL A 103 -0.05 4.33 4.17
CA VAL A 103 0.27 5.73 3.85
C VAL A 103 -0.67 6.72 4.56
N ASN A 104 -1.93 6.37 4.81
CA ASN A 104 -2.87 7.24 5.52
C ASN A 104 -2.49 7.46 7.00
N GLU A 105 -1.77 6.51 7.61
CA GLU A 105 -1.36 6.58 9.01
C GLU A 105 0.06 7.17 9.20
N ILE A 106 0.80 7.41 8.11
CA ILE A 106 2.16 7.94 8.18
C ILE A 106 2.13 9.39 8.69
N GLN A 107 2.80 9.63 9.82
CA GLN A 107 2.95 10.96 10.41
C GLN A 107 4.34 11.58 10.18
N THR A 108 5.31 10.78 9.79
CA THR A 108 6.71 11.20 9.66
C THR A 108 7.33 10.55 8.44
N VAL A 109 7.99 11.36 7.62
CA VAL A 109 8.72 10.89 6.44
C VAL A 109 10.21 11.18 6.69
N VAL A 110 11.00 10.11 6.72
CA VAL A 110 12.46 10.20 6.82
C VAL A 110 13.03 9.92 5.44
N PHE A 111 13.76 10.89 4.90
CA PHE A 111 14.40 10.75 3.61
C PHE A 111 15.84 10.31 3.77
N ASP A 112 16.27 9.34 2.96
CA ASP A 112 17.70 9.17 2.72
C ASP A 112 18.22 10.38 1.95
N LYS A 113 19.45 10.82 2.21
CA LYS A 113 20.00 11.99 1.51
C LYS A 113 20.46 11.60 0.12
N THR A 114 21.31 10.58 0.03
CA THR A 114 22.05 10.24 -1.19
C THR A 114 21.14 9.51 -2.16
N GLY A 115 20.89 10.08 -3.34
CA GLY A 115 20.06 9.44 -4.37
C GLY A 115 18.55 9.62 -4.19
N THR A 116 18.10 10.23 -3.08
CA THR A 116 16.69 10.66 -2.90
C THR A 116 16.58 12.18 -2.89
N ILE A 117 17.27 12.86 -1.97
CA ILE A 117 17.34 14.33 -1.95
C ILE A 117 18.38 14.82 -2.96
N THR A 118 19.50 14.12 -3.05
CA THR A 118 20.59 14.45 -3.98
C THR A 118 20.58 13.53 -5.19
N VAL A 119 21.25 13.96 -6.26
CA VAL A 119 21.39 13.19 -7.52
C VAL A 119 22.17 11.88 -7.33
N GLY A 120 22.86 11.69 -6.20
CA GLY A 120 23.64 10.48 -5.90
C GLY A 120 24.91 10.32 -6.74
N LYS A 121 25.26 11.34 -7.54
CA LYS A 121 26.47 11.40 -8.36
C LYS A 121 27.37 12.52 -7.85
N PRO A 122 28.60 12.23 -7.42
CA PRO A 122 29.54 13.26 -7.01
C PRO A 122 29.85 14.21 -8.19
N GLN A 123 30.02 15.49 -7.89
CA GLN A 123 30.45 16.52 -8.85
C GLN A 123 31.50 17.39 -8.18
N VAL A 124 32.51 17.80 -8.92
CA VAL A 124 33.51 18.78 -8.44
C VAL A 124 32.82 20.13 -8.33
N THR A 125 32.82 20.73 -7.14
CA THR A 125 32.19 22.03 -6.88
C THR A 125 33.21 23.16 -6.79
N ASP A 126 34.36 22.88 -6.20
CA ASP A 126 35.38 23.89 -5.88
C ASP A 126 36.77 23.35 -6.23
N ILE A 127 37.55 24.17 -6.92
CA ILE A 127 38.95 23.91 -7.24
C ILE A 127 39.78 25.03 -6.63
N VAL A 128 40.67 24.68 -5.71
CA VAL A 128 41.51 25.65 -5.00
C VAL A 128 42.93 25.63 -5.58
N GLY A 129 43.37 26.74 -6.18
CA GLY A 129 44.68 26.89 -6.81
C GLY A 129 44.58 27.25 -8.29
N ASP A 130 45.61 26.90 -9.08
CA ASP A 130 45.53 26.99 -10.54
C ASP A 130 44.70 25.82 -11.08
N GLU A 131 43.46 26.14 -11.46
CA GLU A 131 42.45 25.21 -11.97
C GLU A 131 42.99 24.29 -13.06
N THR A 132 43.72 24.86 -14.02
CA THR A 132 44.24 24.12 -15.18
C THR A 132 45.29 23.10 -14.76
N GLN A 133 46.19 23.50 -13.85
CA GLN A 133 47.26 22.63 -13.38
C GLN A 133 46.72 21.52 -12.47
N VAL A 134 45.81 21.87 -11.56
CA VAL A 134 45.19 20.95 -10.61
C VAL A 134 44.36 19.90 -11.34
N LEU A 135 43.49 20.31 -12.26
CA LEU A 135 42.68 19.36 -13.04
C LEU A 135 43.55 18.46 -13.91
N ARG A 136 44.59 19.00 -14.57
CA ARG A 136 45.47 18.17 -15.42
C ARG A 136 46.17 17.06 -14.64
N VAL A 137 46.65 17.36 -13.43
CA VAL A 137 47.31 16.35 -12.59
C VAL A 137 46.30 15.36 -12.02
N ALA A 138 45.18 15.85 -11.47
CA ALA A 138 44.16 15.01 -10.85
C ALA A 138 43.51 14.05 -11.86
N THR A 139 43.15 14.53 -13.05
CA THR A 139 42.59 13.68 -14.13
C THR A 139 43.58 12.62 -14.59
N SER A 140 44.88 12.94 -14.69
CA SER A 140 45.90 11.96 -15.11
C SER A 140 46.12 10.83 -14.09
N LEU A 141 46.01 11.12 -12.79
CA LEU A 141 46.15 10.13 -11.73
C LEU A 141 44.90 9.24 -11.61
N GLU A 142 43.72 9.83 -11.79
CA GLU A 142 42.44 9.14 -11.62
C GLU A 142 41.95 8.42 -12.89
N ALA A 143 42.67 8.54 -14.02
CA ALA A 143 42.26 7.97 -15.32
C ALA A 143 42.05 6.44 -15.32
N ALA A 144 42.69 5.70 -14.41
CA ALA A 144 42.57 4.25 -14.29
C ALA A 144 41.61 3.79 -13.17
N SER A 145 40.95 4.72 -12.47
CA SER A 145 40.14 4.45 -11.29
C SER A 145 38.66 4.35 -11.64
N GLU A 146 37.99 3.28 -11.21
CA GLU A 146 36.53 3.11 -11.35
C GLU A 146 35.73 3.78 -10.23
N HIS A 147 36.41 4.46 -9.29
CA HIS A 147 35.76 5.07 -8.14
C HIS A 147 34.84 6.23 -8.58
N PRO A 148 33.63 6.41 -8.01
CA PRO A 148 32.71 7.49 -8.42
C PRO A 148 33.28 8.92 -8.33
N LEU A 149 34.27 9.14 -7.45
CA LEU A 149 35.00 10.41 -7.36
C LEU A 149 35.96 10.63 -8.52
N ALA A 150 36.63 9.58 -9.00
CA ALA A 150 37.49 9.64 -10.18
C ALA A 150 36.67 10.07 -11.40
N ALA A 151 35.50 9.45 -11.59
CA ALA A 151 34.56 9.83 -12.63
C ALA A 151 34.09 11.30 -12.50
N ALA A 152 33.92 11.82 -11.28
CA ALA A 152 33.56 13.22 -11.07
C ALA A 152 34.70 14.18 -11.46
N ILE A 153 35.95 13.82 -11.17
CA ILE A 153 37.14 14.60 -11.53
C ILE A 153 37.37 14.60 -13.05
N LEU A 154 37.23 13.44 -13.70
CA LEU A 154 37.40 13.30 -15.15
C LEU A 154 36.35 14.07 -15.97
N ASN A 155 35.16 14.25 -15.41
CA ASN A 155 34.05 14.98 -16.04
C ASN A 155 33.92 16.43 -15.54
N ALA A 156 34.87 16.93 -14.75
CA ALA A 156 34.84 18.30 -14.29
C ALA A 156 34.98 19.25 -15.50
N PRO A 157 34.11 20.27 -15.64
CA PRO A 157 34.31 21.30 -16.65
C PRO A 157 35.60 22.07 -16.34
N GLY A 158 36.42 22.29 -17.36
CA GLY A 158 37.62 23.13 -17.28
C GLY A 158 37.44 24.45 -17.99
#